data_AF-A0A534AD27-F1
#
_entry.id   AF-A0A534AD27-F1
#
_cell.length_a   1.000
_cell.length_b   1.000
_cell.length_c   1.000
_cell.angle_alpha   90.00
_cell.angle_beta   90.00
_cell.angle_gamma   90.00
#
_symmetry.space_group_name_H-M   'P 1'
#
loop_
_entity.id
_entity.type
_entity.pdbx_description
1 polymer ?
#
loop_
_entity_poly.entity_id
_entity_poly.type
_entity_poly.pdbx_seq_one_letter_code
_entity_poly.pdbx_strand_id
1 'polypeptide(L)' 'LIAHGTWEGRIARAPRGAGGFGYDPVFVPAGERRSAAELTPAEKNAVSHRAQALQALVAMLRTAGYIARP' A
#
# COMPACT_ATOMS: atom_id res chain seq x y z
N LEU A 1 14.84 11.74 6.78
CA LEU A 1 14.76 10.70 5.73
C LEU A 1 13.43 10.85 5.01
N ILE A 2 13.40 10.71 3.69
CA ILE A 2 12.18 10.77 2.88
C ILE A 2 12.12 9.49 2.05
N ALA A 3 10.95 8.83 2.02
CA ALA A 3 10.73 7.60 1.27
C ALA A 3 9.38 7.67 0.54
N HIS A 4 9.34 7.11 -0.67
CA HIS A 4 8.15 7.09 -1.52
C HIS A 4 7.78 5.65 -1.87
N GLY A 5 6.50 5.44 -2.18
CA GLY A 5 5.99 4.18 -2.70
C GLY A 5 4.85 4.50 -3.65
N THR A 6 4.72 3.70 -4.70
CA THR A 6 3.65 3.83 -5.69
C THR A 6 2.88 2.52 -5.76
N TRP A 7 1.63 2.60 -6.18
CA TRP A 7 0.84 1.40 -6.39
C TRP A 7 0.08 1.56 -7.68
N GLU A 8 0.61 0.93 -8.72
CA GLU A 8 0.03 1.00 -10.05
C GLU A 8 -1.25 0.18 -10.13
N GLY A 9 -2.19 0.65 -10.94
CA GLY A 9 -3.50 0.04 -11.06
C GLY A 9 -4.39 0.79 -12.03
N ARG A 10 -5.67 0.51 -11.96
CA ARG A 10 -6.70 1.11 -12.81
C ARG A 10 -7.92 1.51 -11.99
N ILE A 11 -8.71 2.44 -12.52
CA ILE A 11 -9.98 2.84 -11.92
C ILE A 11 -11.11 1.96 -12.47
N ALA A 12 -11.89 1.37 -11.56
CA ALA A 12 -13.09 0.61 -11.89
C ALA A 12 -14.25 1.55 -12.25
N ARG A 13 -15.19 1.04 -13.06
CA ARG A 13 -16.39 1.80 -13.46
C ARG A 13 -17.43 1.95 -12.35
N ALA A 14 -17.38 1.10 -11.32
CA ALA A 14 -18.27 1.14 -10.17
C ALA A 14 -17.48 0.75 -8.90
N PRO A 15 -17.83 1.32 -7.74
CA PRO A 15 -17.19 0.99 -6.47
C PRO A 15 -17.53 -0.45 -6.04
N ARG A 16 -16.59 -1.13 -5.40
CA ARG A 16 -16.76 -2.46 -4.78
C ARG A 16 -15.98 -2.54 -3.47
N GLY A 17 -16.48 -3.31 -2.52
CA GLY A 17 -15.88 -3.45 -1.19
C GLY A 17 -16.23 -2.29 -0.24
N ALA A 18 -16.07 -2.54 1.06
CA ALA A 18 -16.38 -1.59 2.13
C ALA A 18 -15.17 -1.30 3.04
N GLY A 19 -14.03 -1.95 2.79
CA GLY A 19 -12.80 -1.76 3.55
C GLY A 19 -12.02 -0.53 3.11
N GLY A 20 -11.04 -0.15 3.92
CA GLY A 20 -10.15 0.96 3.60
C GLY A 20 -10.84 2.33 3.65
N PHE A 21 -10.41 3.27 2.82
CA PHE A 21 -10.89 4.64 2.77
C PHE A 21 -10.60 5.33 1.43
N GLY A 22 -11.22 6.48 1.19
CA GLY A 22 -10.97 7.30 -0.01
C GLY A 22 -11.33 6.55 -1.29
N TYR A 23 -10.39 6.47 -2.24
CA TYR A 23 -10.62 5.85 -3.56
C TYR A 23 -10.46 4.32 -3.58
N ASP A 24 -10.25 3.69 -2.43
CA ASP A 24 -10.07 2.24 -2.35
C ASP A 24 -11.20 1.43 -3.04
N PRO A 25 -12.49 1.82 -2.98
CA PRO A 25 -13.55 1.07 -3.63
C PRO A 25 -13.48 1.06 -5.15
N VAL A 26 -12.80 2.03 -5.77
CA VAL A 26 -12.68 2.15 -7.23
C VAL A 26 -11.27 1.85 -7.74
N PHE A 27 -10.26 1.86 -6.88
CA PHE A 27 -8.88 1.55 -7.27
C PHE A 27 -8.66 0.03 -7.31
N VAL A 28 -8.28 -0.50 -8.48
CA VAL A 28 -7.94 -1.92 -8.68
C VAL A 28 -6.44 -2.03 -8.92
N PRO A 29 -5.68 -2.65 -8.02
CA PRO A 29 -4.23 -2.83 -8.18
C PRO A 29 -3.88 -3.62 -9.45
N ALA A 30 -2.73 -3.33 -10.05
CA ALA A 30 -2.22 -4.10 -11.18
C ALA A 30 -2.07 -5.59 -10.78
N GLY A 31 -2.56 -6.49 -11.63
CA GLY A 31 -2.58 -7.93 -11.37
C GLY A 31 -3.75 -8.42 -10.49
N GLU A 32 -4.57 -7.51 -9.95
CA GLU A 32 -5.74 -7.86 -9.14
C GLU A 32 -7.06 -7.69 -9.90
N ARG A 33 -8.08 -8.43 -9.45
CA ARG A 33 -9.48 -8.23 -9.90
C ARG A 33 -10.29 -7.45 -8.87
N ARG A 34 -9.92 -7.58 -7.61
CA ARG A 34 -10.53 -6.91 -6.45
C ARG A 34 -10.13 -5.43 -6.41
N SER A 35 -11.03 -4.58 -5.95
CA SER A 35 -10.65 -3.21 -5.54
C SER A 35 -9.79 -3.28 -4.28
N ALA A 36 -9.07 -2.19 -3.97
CA ALA A 36 -8.32 -2.10 -2.72
C ALA A 36 -9.22 -2.16 -1.47
N ALA A 37 -10.51 -1.80 -1.59
CA ALA A 37 -11.49 -1.91 -0.52
C ALA A 37 -12.04 -3.34 -0.31
N GLU A 38 -11.82 -4.24 -1.28
CA GLU A 38 -12.15 -5.66 -1.18
C GLU A 38 -10.99 -6.49 -0.60
N LEU A 39 -9.79 -5.90 -0.47
CA LEU A 39 -8.67 -6.51 0.23
C LEU A 39 -8.86 -6.40 1.74
N THR A 40 -8.46 -7.43 2.48
CA THR A 40 -8.33 -7.34 3.93
C THR A 40 -7.25 -6.30 4.30
N PRO A 41 -7.31 -5.73 5.52
CA PRO A 41 -6.26 -4.82 5.99
C PRO A 41 -4.85 -5.44 5.92
N ALA A 42 -4.72 -6.74 6.19
CA ALA A 42 -3.45 -7.46 6.13
C ALA A 42 -2.91 -7.54 4.69
N GLU A 43 -3.73 -7.96 3.72
CA GLU A 43 -3.35 -7.98 2.30
C GLU A 43 -2.92 -6.60 1.82
N LYS A 44 -3.71 -5.57 2.12
CA LYS A 44 -3.40 -4.19 1.71
C LYS A 44 -2.11 -3.66 2.36
N ASN A 45 -1.89 -3.96 3.64
CA ASN A 45 -0.68 -3.55 4.37
C ASN A 45 0.57 -4.31 3.93
N ALA A 46 0.45 -5.40 3.18
CA ALA A 46 1.59 -6.10 2.62
C ALA A 46 2.13 -5.43 1.34
N VAL A 47 1.25 -4.85 0.50
CA VAL A 47 1.61 -4.48 -0.88
C VAL A 47 1.32 -3.03 -1.29
N SER A 48 0.53 -2.28 -0.54
CA SER A 48 0.12 -0.92 -0.92
C SER A 48 1.29 0.07 -1.02
N HIS A 49 1.06 1.21 -1.70
CA HIS A 49 2.05 2.30 -1.79
C HIS A 49 2.59 2.73 -0.42
N ARG A 50 1.73 2.76 0.61
CA ARG A 50 2.13 3.08 1.98
C ARG A 50 3.02 2.01 2.58
N ALA A 51 2.69 0.73 2.36
CA ALA A 51 3.51 -0.39 2.82
C ALA A 51 4.91 -0.32 2.21
N GLN A 52 5.00 -0.11 0.90
CA GLN A 52 6.27 0.03 0.19
C GLN A 52 7.09 1.22 0.69
N ALA A 53 6.47 2.40 0.83
CA ALA A 53 7.13 3.59 1.36
C ALA A 53 7.65 3.38 2.79
N LEU A 54 6.87 2.72 3.64
CA LEU A 54 7.25 2.44 5.02
C LEU A 54 8.38 1.42 5.11
N GLN A 55 8.35 0.35 4.31
CA GLN A 55 9.43 -0.64 4.24
C GLN A 55 10.74 0.04 3.82
N ALA A 56 10.69 0.91 2.80
CA ALA A 56 11.85 1.70 2.37
C ALA A 56 12.35 2.64 3.49
N LEU A 57 11.45 3.34 4.17
CA LEU A 57 11.80 4.22 5.28
C LEU A 57 12.47 3.45 6.44
N VAL A 58 11.93 2.29 6.81
CA VAL A 58 12.50 1.43 7.86
C VAL A 58 13.92 0.97 7.49
N ALA A 59 14.15 0.61 6.23
CA ALA A 59 15.49 0.26 5.75
C ALA A 59 16.46 1.45 5.87
N MET A 60 16.03 2.66 5.49
CA MET A 60 16.84 3.87 5.63
C MET A 60 17.14 4.21 7.10
N LEU A 61 16.15 4.09 7.99
CA LEU A 61 16.32 4.33 9.43
C LEU A 61 17.34 3.38 10.05
N ARG A 62 17.32 2.10 9.66
CA ARG A 62 18.33 1.10 10.08
C ARG A 62 19.73 1.44 9.59
N THR A 63 19.85 1.81 8.32
CA THR A 63 21.15 2.17 7.73
C THR A 63 21.72 3.45 8.35
N ALA A 64 20.86 4.41 8.69
CA ALA A 64 21.26 5.64 9.38
C ALA A 64 21.51 5.45 10.89
N GLY A 65 21.28 4.26 11.44
CA GLY A 65 21.50 3.95 12.86
C GLY A 65 20.45 4.53 13.81
N TYR A 66 19.31 5.00 13.30
CA TYR A 66 18.23 5.55 14.14
C TYR A 66 17.41 4.47 14.85
N ILE A 67 17.42 3.23 14.33
CA ILE A 67 16.78 2.06 14.94
C ILE A 67 17.69 0.84 14.80
N ALA A 68 17.56 -0.10 15.73
CA ALA A 68 18.36 -1.33 15.73
C ALA A 68 18.18 -2.15 14.44
N ARG A 69 19.26 -2.80 14.02
CA ARG A 69 19.20 -3.87 13.04
C ARG A 69 18.62 -5.13 13.73
N PRO A 70 17.72 -5.86 13.05
CA PRO A 70 17.17 -7.10 13.59
C PRO A 70 18.26 -8.15 13.81
#